data_AF-A0A938N4F6-F1
#
_entry.id   AF-A0A938N4F6-F1
#
_cell.length_a   1.000
_cell.length_b   1.000
_cell.length_c   1.000
_cell.angle_alpha   90.00
_cell.angle_beta   90.00
_cell.angle_gamma   90.00
#
_symmetry.space_group_name_H-M   'P 1'
#
loop_
_entity.id
_entity.type
_entity.pdbx_description
1 polymer ?
#
loop_
_entity_poly.entity_id
_entity_poly.type
_entity_poly.pdbx_seq_one_letter_code
_entity_poly.pdbx_strand_id
1 'polypeptide(L)'
;MRTGNLIEVEYAYDSPVIGKMTYRGTLPQDKSFAGDLPVIAESDHFRFRSRDSRAYGKETLRELERAYSWLAENYAGAVRPDKSSHFEVGLWSGVGGAVAAGDTFGLDVYSAGKLVPNTCPEHGMGMLFNVFGHCYKAKFPYYHAREMGSGASQASLIAAYCLRANQGDRVFRQCRQLWSTRFFEHLLGRVSDSGFPDFDRHTFILFYLDARYGLHINRDFFRAVYADEGNCAQLLATMDFLANDHERTAAVYSFLVGENLAWLYRWARLPVAEASIDEAVIRFQELKATPPPPWPATR
;
A
#
# COMPACT_ATOMS: atom_id res chain seq x y z
N MET A 1 37.78 -10.16 -3.22
CA MET A 1 36.50 -9.97 -3.94
C MET A 1 36.03 -11.34 -4.41
N ARG A 2 34.89 -11.83 -3.93
CA ARG A 2 34.26 -13.03 -4.54
C ARG A 2 33.50 -12.54 -5.76
N THR A 3 33.93 -12.92 -6.96
CA THR A 3 33.15 -12.78 -8.19
C THR A 3 31.98 -13.73 -8.09
N GLY A 4 30.82 -13.23 -7.66
CA GLY A 4 29.58 -14.02 -7.65
C GLY A 4 29.23 -14.43 -9.08
N ASN A 5 28.63 -15.61 -9.24
CA ASN A 5 28.14 -16.08 -10.54
C ASN A 5 27.16 -15.05 -11.11
N LEU A 6 27.40 -14.60 -12.33
CA LEU A 6 26.46 -13.76 -13.07
C LEU A 6 25.57 -14.65 -13.94
N ILE A 7 24.28 -14.37 -13.99
CA ILE A 7 23.33 -14.96 -14.93
C ILE A 7 23.00 -13.94 -16.02
N GLU A 8 23.02 -14.36 -17.29
CA GLU A 8 22.42 -13.56 -18.36
C GLU A 8 20.90 -13.63 -18.24
N VAL A 9 20.26 -12.47 -18.37
CA VAL A 9 18.82 -12.34 -18.35
C VAL A 9 18.35 -11.53 -19.54
N GLU A 10 17.25 -11.98 -20.13
CA GLU A 10 16.52 -11.27 -21.16
C GLU A 10 15.04 -11.22 -20.75
N TYR A 11 14.47 -10.01 -20.72
CA TYR A 11 13.07 -9.79 -20.42
C TYR A 11 12.41 -8.99 -21.53
N ALA A 12 11.23 -9.44 -21.93
CA ALA A 12 10.30 -8.65 -22.70
C ALA A 12 9.09 -8.32 -21.81
N TYR A 13 8.68 -7.06 -21.82
CA TYR A 13 7.45 -6.58 -21.18
C TYR A 13 6.62 -5.86 -22.25
N ASP A 14 5.33 -6.16 -22.31
CA ASP A 14 4.39 -5.55 -23.24
C ASP A 14 3.19 -5.04 -22.44
N SER A 15 2.93 -3.74 -22.51
CA SER A 15 1.78 -3.12 -21.86
C SER A 15 1.15 -2.07 -22.77
N PRO A 16 -0.19 -1.95 -22.77
CA PRO A 16 -0.90 -0.90 -23.51
C PRO A 16 -0.45 0.53 -23.17
N VAL A 17 0.13 0.75 -21.98
CA VAL A 17 0.47 2.08 -21.46
C VAL A 17 1.88 2.53 -21.87
N ILE A 18 2.83 1.58 -21.98
CA ILE A 18 4.25 1.88 -22.21
C ILE A 18 4.82 1.22 -23.47
N GLY A 19 4.03 0.38 -24.15
CA GLY A 19 4.47 -0.39 -25.30
C GLY A 19 5.40 -1.55 -24.92
N LYS A 20 6.13 -2.05 -25.92
CA LYS A 20 7.08 -3.14 -25.76
C LYS A 20 8.43 -2.61 -25.27
N MET A 21 8.89 -3.15 -24.15
CA MET A 21 10.25 -2.98 -23.65
C MET A 21 10.97 -4.31 -23.64
N THR A 22 12.22 -4.32 -24.11
CA THR A 22 13.12 -5.46 -23.98
C THR A 22 14.37 -5.02 -23.23
N TYR A 23 14.76 -5.78 -22.21
CA TYR A 23 16.01 -5.59 -21.47
C TYR A 23 16.86 -6.85 -21.56
N ARG A 24 18.15 -6.69 -21.83
CA ARG A 24 19.14 -7.76 -21.80
C ARG A 24 20.35 -7.32 -20.97
N GLY A 25 20.78 -8.15 -20.03
CA GLY A 25 21.92 -7.84 -19.16
C GLY A 25 22.36 -9.02 -18.31
N THR A 26 23.28 -8.78 -17.38
CA THR A 26 23.77 -9.79 -16.43
C THR A 26 23.42 -9.40 -15.00
N LEU A 27 23.02 -10.38 -14.17
CA LEU A 27 22.67 -10.18 -12.76
C LEU A 27 23.43 -11.16 -11.86
N PRO A 28 23.77 -10.82 -10.61
CA PRO A 28 24.31 -11.78 -9.67
C PRO A 28 23.27 -12.86 -9.33
N GLN A 29 23.68 -14.13 -9.29
CA GLN A 29 22.84 -15.29 -8.99
C GLN A 29 22.45 -15.39 -7.48
N ASP A 30 23.15 -14.66 -6.62
CA ASP A 30 23.03 -14.77 -5.16
C ASP A 30 21.70 -14.21 -4.63
N LYS A 31 20.88 -15.05 -3.99
CA LYS A 31 19.73 -14.62 -3.17
C LYS A 31 20.21 -14.11 -1.80
N SER A 32 20.96 -13.02 -1.73
CA SER A 32 21.34 -12.42 -0.43
C SER A 32 20.16 -11.65 0.15
N PHE A 33 19.84 -11.90 1.42
CA PHE A 33 18.86 -11.12 2.17
C PHE A 33 19.46 -9.76 2.56
N ALA A 34 18.64 -8.72 2.74
CA ALA A 34 19.14 -7.37 3.02
C ALA A 34 20.17 -7.32 4.18
N GLY A 35 20.02 -8.16 5.21
CA GLY A 35 20.95 -8.23 6.35
C GLY A 35 22.40 -8.60 6.00
N ASP A 36 22.61 -9.31 4.88
CA ASP A 36 23.94 -9.75 4.44
C ASP A 36 24.63 -8.75 3.49
N LEU A 37 23.92 -7.67 3.13
CA LEU A 37 24.41 -6.64 2.21
C LEU A 37 25.05 -5.47 2.97
N PRO A 38 26.12 -4.86 2.42
CA PRO A 38 26.73 -3.70 3.05
C PRO A 38 25.79 -2.49 2.99
N VAL A 39 25.80 -1.68 4.05
CA VAL A 39 25.13 -0.37 4.06
C VAL A 39 25.92 0.57 3.14
N ILE A 40 25.25 1.14 2.14
CA ILE A 40 25.87 2.06 1.19
C ILE A 40 25.34 3.50 1.29
N ALA A 41 24.19 3.69 1.94
CA ALA A 41 23.62 4.98 2.31
C ALA A 41 22.72 4.85 3.55
N GLU A 42 22.56 5.93 4.30
CA GLU A 42 21.71 6.02 5.49
C GLU A 42 21.06 7.41 5.54
N SER A 43 19.86 7.47 6.10
CA SER A 43 19.07 8.67 6.41
C SER A 43 18.39 8.49 7.77
N ASP A 44 17.64 9.48 8.25
CA ASP A 44 17.08 9.46 9.61
C ASP A 44 16.18 8.24 9.91
N HIS A 45 15.45 7.75 8.90
CA HIS A 45 14.48 6.64 9.05
C HIS A 45 14.86 5.38 8.27
N PHE A 46 15.85 5.43 7.38
CA PHE A 46 16.14 4.33 6.44
C PHE A 46 17.64 4.03 6.33
N ARG A 47 17.96 2.74 6.17
CA ARG A 47 19.28 2.25 5.79
C ARG A 47 19.20 1.53 4.47
N PHE A 48 20.02 1.96 3.51
CA PHE A 48 20.05 1.35 2.19
C PHE A 48 21.24 0.39 2.06
N ARG A 49 20.93 -0.86 1.75
CA ARG A 49 21.89 -1.95 1.59
C ARG A 49 21.87 -2.48 0.17
N SER A 50 23.03 -2.48 -0.47
CA SER A 50 23.20 -3.01 -1.82
C SER A 50 24.68 -3.30 -2.09
N ARG A 51 24.95 -4.21 -3.04
CA ARG A 51 26.30 -4.41 -3.61
C ARG A 51 26.65 -3.36 -4.67
N ASP A 52 25.66 -2.60 -5.16
CA ASP A 52 25.78 -1.67 -6.28
C ASP A 52 26.07 -0.21 -5.83
N SER A 53 26.05 0.74 -6.78
CA SER A 53 26.55 2.12 -6.63
C SER A 53 25.92 2.92 -5.47
N ARG A 54 26.78 3.57 -4.68
CA ARG A 54 26.42 4.51 -3.58
C ARG A 54 25.56 5.69 -4.03
N ALA A 55 25.68 6.16 -5.27
CA ALA A 55 24.94 7.33 -5.76
C ALA A 55 23.44 7.07 -5.80
N TYR A 56 23.06 5.86 -6.22
CA TYR A 56 21.69 5.42 -6.32
C TYR A 56 20.99 5.28 -4.96
N GLY A 57 21.72 4.76 -3.96
CA GLY A 57 21.19 4.63 -2.60
C GLY A 57 20.79 5.98 -2.02
N LYS A 58 21.59 7.04 -2.24
CA LYS A 58 21.29 8.38 -1.72
C LYS A 58 20.01 8.99 -2.31
N GLU A 59 19.79 8.84 -3.61
CA GLU A 59 18.58 9.34 -4.27
C GLU A 59 17.34 8.56 -3.81
N THR A 60 17.43 7.24 -3.76
CA THR A 60 16.34 6.39 -3.26
C THR A 60 15.94 6.74 -1.83
N LEU A 61 16.93 6.93 -0.94
CA LEU A 61 16.66 7.34 0.44
C LEU A 61 16.02 8.72 0.52
N ARG A 62 16.42 9.68 -0.32
CA ARG A 62 15.79 11.01 -0.35
C ARG A 62 14.30 10.94 -0.67
N GLU A 63 13.92 10.14 -1.65
CA GLU A 63 12.52 9.97 -2.07
C GLU A 63 11.69 9.21 -1.01
N LEU A 64 12.30 8.23 -0.34
CA LEU A 64 11.70 7.52 0.80
C LEU A 64 11.51 8.44 2.01
N GLU A 65 12.49 9.28 2.35
CA GLU A 65 12.38 10.25 3.45
C GLU A 65 11.28 11.29 3.18
N ARG A 66 11.19 11.79 1.94
CA ARG A 66 10.11 12.71 1.57
C ARG A 66 8.75 12.04 1.69
N ALA A 67 8.62 10.80 1.20
CA ALA A 67 7.38 10.03 1.33
C ALA A 67 7.01 9.76 2.79
N TYR A 68 7.98 9.31 3.61
CA TYR A 68 7.78 9.04 5.03
C TYR A 68 7.33 10.28 5.78
N SER A 69 8.04 11.40 5.60
CA SER A 69 7.70 12.68 6.25
C SER A 69 6.30 13.13 5.87
N TRP A 70 5.94 13.03 4.58
CA TRP A 70 4.61 13.38 4.12
C TRP A 70 3.52 12.50 4.73
N LEU A 71 3.72 11.18 4.76
CA LEU A 71 2.75 10.26 5.38
C LEU A 71 2.61 10.54 6.89
N ALA A 72 3.72 10.80 7.57
CA ALA A 72 3.73 11.08 8.99
C ALA A 72 2.95 12.36 9.32
N GLU A 73 3.10 13.40 8.51
CA GLU A 73 2.43 14.68 8.71
C GLU A 73 0.97 14.68 8.25
N ASN A 74 0.69 14.09 7.07
CA ASN A 74 -0.56 14.29 6.36
C ASN A 74 -1.51 13.09 6.41
N TYR A 75 -1.00 11.86 6.52
CA TYR A 75 -1.83 10.68 6.41
C TYR A 75 -2.08 10.00 7.75
N ALA A 76 -1.03 9.66 8.48
CA ALA A 76 -1.13 8.50 9.35
C ALA A 76 -0.28 8.55 10.62
N GLY A 77 0.53 9.59 10.78
CA GLY A 77 1.49 9.68 11.87
C GLY A 77 2.81 8.95 11.59
N ALA A 78 3.84 9.31 12.34
CA ALA A 78 5.14 8.65 12.21
C ALA A 78 5.06 7.19 12.70
N VAL A 79 5.63 6.27 11.91
CA VAL A 79 5.79 4.86 12.29
C VAL A 79 7.24 4.54 12.58
N ARG A 80 7.51 3.59 13.48
CA ARG A 80 8.87 3.17 13.82
C ARG A 80 9.08 1.68 13.54
N PRO A 81 10.31 1.27 13.19
CA PRO A 81 10.67 -0.15 13.12
C PRO A 81 10.61 -0.79 14.52
N ASP A 82 10.37 -2.10 14.59
CA ASP A 82 10.23 -2.82 15.88
C ASP A 82 11.59 -3.17 16.49
N LYS A 83 12.57 -3.48 15.65
CA LYS A 83 13.86 -4.09 16.06
C LYS A 83 15.07 -3.23 15.74
N SER A 84 14.88 -2.09 15.09
CA SER A 84 15.96 -1.21 14.63
C SER A 84 15.55 0.26 14.72
N SER A 85 16.55 1.15 14.69
CA SER A 85 16.30 2.59 14.54
C SER A 85 15.89 2.99 13.12
N HIS A 86 16.05 2.10 12.14
CA HIS A 86 15.83 2.38 10.72
C HIS A 86 15.06 1.24 10.05
N PHE A 87 14.25 1.56 9.05
CA PHE A 87 13.80 0.56 8.09
C PHE A 87 14.99 0.13 7.21
N GLU A 88 15.13 -1.17 7.00
CA GLU A 88 16.23 -1.74 6.22
C GLU A 88 15.76 -1.91 4.77
N VAL A 89 16.34 -1.13 3.85
CA VAL A 89 16.01 -1.11 2.43
C VAL A 89 17.06 -1.89 1.65
N GLY A 90 16.68 -3.00 1.04
CA GLY A 90 17.58 -3.84 0.24
C GLY A 90 17.34 -3.75 -1.25
N LEU A 91 18.42 -3.76 -2.05
CA LEU A 91 18.35 -4.23 -3.44
C LEU A 91 18.91 -5.64 -3.55
N TRP A 92 18.09 -6.54 -4.04
CA TRP A 92 18.34 -7.97 -3.97
C TRP A 92 18.77 -8.47 -5.34
N SER A 93 19.91 -9.14 -5.44
CA SER A 93 20.32 -9.76 -6.69
C SER A 93 19.43 -10.97 -6.98
N GLY A 94 18.46 -10.79 -7.87
CA GLY A 94 17.49 -11.82 -8.22
C GLY A 94 16.52 -11.29 -9.25
N VAL A 95 15.66 -12.18 -9.75
CA VAL A 95 14.60 -11.86 -10.71
C VAL A 95 13.27 -12.08 -10.01
N GLY A 96 12.41 -11.06 -10.00
CA GLY A 96 10.97 -11.22 -9.77
C GLY A 96 10.52 -11.28 -8.32
N GLY A 97 10.89 -10.29 -7.50
CA GLY A 97 10.37 -10.22 -6.13
C GLY A 97 10.52 -8.87 -5.46
N ALA A 98 9.39 -8.34 -4.98
CA ALA A 98 9.30 -7.26 -4.02
C ALA A 98 9.08 -7.92 -2.64
N VAL A 99 9.90 -7.60 -1.62
CA VAL A 99 9.85 -8.28 -0.31
C VAL A 99 9.58 -7.27 0.79
N ALA A 100 8.54 -7.51 1.60
CA ALA A 100 8.33 -6.85 2.88
C ALA A 100 8.36 -7.91 3.99
N ALA A 101 9.28 -7.80 4.94
CA ALA A 101 9.40 -8.70 6.08
C ALA A 101 9.79 -7.91 7.34
N GLY A 102 8.80 -7.65 8.21
CA GLY A 102 9.01 -6.85 9.41
C GLY A 102 9.49 -5.44 9.07
N ASP A 103 10.70 -5.11 9.52
CA ASP A 103 11.35 -3.81 9.32
C ASP A 103 12.17 -3.73 8.02
N THR A 104 12.24 -4.84 7.27
CA THR A 104 13.02 -4.94 6.04
C THR A 104 12.11 -4.90 4.84
N PHE A 105 12.46 -4.07 3.86
CA PHE A 105 11.82 -4.10 2.56
C PHE A 105 12.80 -3.91 1.42
N GLY A 106 12.38 -4.23 0.20
CA GLY A 106 13.24 -4.00 -0.94
C GLY A 106 12.69 -4.53 -2.25
N LEU A 107 13.48 -4.31 -3.28
CA LEU A 107 13.22 -4.75 -4.64
C LEU A 107 14.39 -5.57 -5.16
N ASP A 108 14.09 -6.47 -6.07
CA ASP A 108 15.14 -7.06 -6.88
C ASP A 108 15.85 -6.00 -7.75
N VAL A 109 17.15 -6.21 -8.03
CA VAL A 109 18.02 -5.30 -8.80
C VAL A 109 17.46 -4.99 -10.19
N TYR A 110 16.64 -5.88 -10.76
CA TYR A 110 16.00 -5.66 -12.05
C TYR A 110 14.82 -4.66 -11.96
N SER A 111 13.98 -4.82 -10.95
CA SER A 111 12.97 -3.83 -10.57
C SER A 111 13.62 -2.49 -10.20
N ALA A 112 14.85 -2.54 -9.65
CA ALA A 112 15.69 -1.39 -9.33
C ALA A 112 16.25 -0.67 -10.58
N GLY A 113 16.61 -1.41 -11.63
CA GLY A 113 17.01 -0.85 -12.94
C GLY A 113 15.91 -0.05 -13.64
N LYS A 114 14.67 -0.12 -13.12
CA LYS A 114 13.51 0.66 -13.53
C LYS A 114 13.20 1.84 -12.60
N LEU A 115 14.08 2.20 -11.65
CA LEU A 115 13.99 3.43 -10.82
C LEU A 115 14.42 4.70 -11.59
N VAL A 116 14.20 4.75 -12.90
CA VAL A 116 14.25 6.02 -13.63
C VAL A 116 13.09 6.88 -13.10
N PRO A 117 13.28 8.19 -12.84
CA PRO A 117 12.20 9.07 -12.38
C PRO A 117 11.16 9.18 -13.49
N ASN A 118 10.21 8.26 -13.51
CA ASN A 118 9.15 8.22 -14.50
C ASN A 118 7.81 7.94 -13.83
N THR A 119 6.81 8.60 -14.41
CA THR A 119 5.46 8.90 -13.97
C THR A 119 4.53 7.70 -13.83
N CYS A 120 5.07 6.49 -13.66
CA CYS A 120 4.28 5.25 -13.71
C CYS A 120 4.33 4.50 -12.36
N PRO A 121 3.17 4.23 -11.74
CA PRO A 121 3.06 3.55 -10.44
C PRO A 121 3.58 2.11 -10.43
N GLU A 122 3.71 1.50 -11.60
CA GLU A 122 4.13 0.09 -11.78
C GLU A 122 5.65 -0.07 -11.99
N HIS A 123 6.39 1.04 -12.05
CA HIS A 123 7.85 1.02 -12.15
C HIS A 123 8.50 1.16 -10.78
N GLY A 124 9.80 0.87 -10.70
CA GLY A 124 10.40 0.41 -9.45
C GLY A 124 10.16 1.34 -8.25
N MET A 125 10.06 2.68 -8.36
CA MET A 125 9.82 3.52 -7.17
C MET A 125 8.40 3.32 -6.63
N GLY A 126 7.41 3.17 -7.52
CA GLY A 126 6.03 2.85 -7.14
C GLY A 126 5.95 1.47 -6.48
N MET A 127 6.67 0.48 -7.01
CA MET A 127 6.82 -0.83 -6.39
C MET A 127 7.51 -0.74 -5.03
N LEU A 128 8.61 0.00 -4.90
CA LEU A 128 9.32 0.19 -3.63
C LEU A 128 8.40 0.84 -2.60
N PHE A 129 7.63 1.84 -3.00
CA PHE A 129 6.63 2.47 -2.15
C PHE A 129 5.47 1.54 -1.78
N ASN A 130 5.08 0.62 -2.64
CA ASN A 130 4.09 -0.42 -2.32
C ASN A 130 4.60 -1.36 -1.24
N VAL A 131 5.83 -1.87 -1.40
CA VAL A 131 6.47 -2.71 -0.38
C VAL A 131 6.67 -1.95 0.93
N PHE A 132 7.11 -0.70 0.85
CA PHE A 132 7.17 0.18 2.02
C PHE A 132 5.78 0.37 2.66
N GLY A 133 4.70 0.51 1.87
CA GLY A 133 3.33 0.58 2.35
C GLY A 133 2.90 -0.65 3.15
N HIS A 134 3.38 -1.84 2.76
CA HIS A 134 3.20 -3.06 3.57
C HIS A 134 3.91 -2.98 4.92
N CYS A 135 5.14 -2.44 4.97
CA CYS A 135 5.84 -2.22 6.23
C CYS A 135 5.13 -1.15 7.08
N TYR A 136 4.81 0.00 6.48
CA TYR A 136 4.19 1.14 7.15
C TYR A 136 2.88 0.76 7.83
N LYS A 137 1.97 0.08 7.11
CA LYS A 137 0.69 -0.36 7.66
C LYS A 137 0.79 -1.52 8.65
N ALA A 138 1.95 -2.17 8.75
CA ALA A 138 2.18 -3.22 9.73
C ALA A 138 2.65 -2.67 11.08
N LYS A 139 2.89 -1.35 11.18
CA LYS A 139 3.35 -0.66 12.39
C LYS A 139 2.24 0.08 13.07
N PHE A 140 2.41 0.35 14.36
CA PHE A 140 1.54 1.26 15.11
C PHE A 140 1.38 2.60 14.37
N PRO A 141 0.17 3.18 14.26
CA PRO A 141 -1.12 2.72 14.82
C PRO A 141 -1.94 1.76 13.92
N TYR A 142 -1.35 1.08 12.94
CA TYR A 142 -2.08 0.32 11.91
C TYR A 142 -2.23 -1.19 12.17
N TYR A 143 -1.57 -1.75 13.19
CA TYR A 143 -1.42 -3.21 13.31
C TYR A 143 -2.75 -3.98 13.50
N HIS A 144 -3.77 -3.36 14.10
CA HIS A 144 -5.08 -4.00 14.33
C HIS A 144 -5.98 -4.06 13.08
N ALA A 145 -5.76 -3.19 12.09
CA ALA A 145 -6.55 -3.20 10.85
C ALA A 145 -6.08 -4.27 9.84
N ARG A 146 -4.99 -4.99 10.14
CA ARG A 146 -4.34 -5.93 9.22
C ARG A 146 -5.25 -7.11 8.84
N GLU A 147 -6.25 -7.39 9.67
CA GLU A 147 -7.24 -8.45 9.46
C GLU A 147 -8.48 -7.98 8.69
N MET A 148 -8.61 -6.68 8.39
CA MET A 148 -9.79 -6.12 7.72
C MET A 148 -9.44 -5.62 6.31
N GLY A 149 -9.84 -6.39 5.30
CA GLY A 149 -9.68 -6.05 3.88
C GLY A 149 -8.38 -6.55 3.24
N SER A 150 -8.23 -6.31 1.93
CA SER A 150 -7.04 -6.75 1.20
C SER A 150 -5.81 -5.95 1.61
N GLY A 151 -4.86 -6.63 2.26
CA GLY A 151 -3.63 -5.99 2.73
C GLY A 151 -2.82 -5.33 1.61
N ALA A 152 -2.85 -5.89 0.41
CA ALA A 152 -2.16 -5.30 -0.75
C ALA A 152 -2.81 -4.00 -1.22
N SER A 153 -4.14 -3.87 -1.15
CA SER A 153 -4.86 -2.67 -1.62
C SER A 153 -4.52 -1.44 -0.77
N GLN A 154 -4.39 -1.62 0.55
CA GLN A 154 -3.93 -0.56 1.45
C GLN A 154 -2.49 -0.14 1.16
N ALA A 155 -1.61 -1.12 0.89
CA ALA A 155 -0.22 -0.84 0.51
C ALA A 155 -0.13 -0.06 -0.81
N SER A 156 -0.99 -0.37 -1.77
CA SER A 156 -1.14 0.41 -3.01
C SER A 156 -1.59 1.83 -2.74
N LEU A 157 -2.63 2.05 -1.92
CA LEU A 157 -3.07 3.40 -1.57
C LEU A 157 -1.93 4.21 -0.94
N ILE A 158 -1.20 3.63 0.02
CA ILE A 158 -0.02 4.26 0.63
C ILE A 158 1.04 4.57 -0.43
N ALA A 159 1.30 3.66 -1.37
CA ALA A 159 2.23 3.90 -2.46
C ALA A 159 1.82 5.08 -3.35
N ALA A 160 0.52 5.22 -3.66
CA ALA A 160 0.01 6.38 -4.39
C ALA A 160 0.23 7.68 -3.59
N TYR A 161 0.06 7.66 -2.27
CA TYR A 161 0.40 8.81 -1.42
C TYR A 161 1.90 9.11 -1.41
N CYS A 162 2.78 8.10 -1.36
CA CYS A 162 4.22 8.31 -1.50
C CYS A 162 4.58 8.94 -2.85
N LEU A 163 3.93 8.51 -3.94
CA LEU A 163 4.10 9.10 -5.26
C LEU A 163 3.57 10.53 -5.32
N ARG A 164 2.44 10.81 -4.64
CA ARG A 164 1.92 12.16 -4.47
C ARG A 164 2.91 13.09 -3.77
N ALA A 165 3.52 12.63 -2.69
CA ALA A 165 4.51 13.38 -1.93
C ALA A 165 5.73 13.77 -2.77
N ASN A 166 6.15 12.89 -3.67
CA ASN A 166 7.34 13.08 -4.49
C ASN A 166 7.08 13.80 -5.82
N GLN A 167 5.91 13.58 -6.43
CA GLN A 167 5.65 13.98 -7.82
C GLN A 167 4.34 14.77 -8.00
N GLY A 168 3.61 15.00 -6.90
CA GLY A 168 2.40 15.82 -6.86
C GLY A 168 1.11 15.12 -7.27
N ASP A 169 0.00 15.87 -7.19
CA ASP A 169 -1.37 15.38 -7.36
C ASP A 169 -1.67 14.80 -8.74
N ARG A 170 -0.93 15.22 -9.77
CA ARG A 170 -1.10 14.69 -11.13
C ARG A 170 -0.76 13.21 -11.16
N VAL A 171 0.37 12.82 -10.56
CA VAL A 171 0.82 11.42 -10.54
C VAL A 171 -0.10 10.58 -9.66
N PHE A 172 -0.55 11.12 -8.53
CA PHE A 172 -1.58 10.47 -7.70
C PHE A 172 -2.84 10.12 -8.51
N ARG A 173 -3.36 11.07 -9.30
CA ARG A 173 -4.52 10.84 -10.17
C ARG A 173 -4.25 9.80 -11.26
N GLN A 174 -3.05 9.77 -11.82
CA GLN A 174 -2.65 8.73 -12.77
C GLN A 174 -2.60 7.34 -12.11
N CYS A 175 -2.08 7.23 -10.88
CA CYS A 175 -2.12 5.97 -10.11
C CYS A 175 -3.55 5.46 -9.95
N ARG A 176 -4.44 6.37 -9.55
CA ARG A 176 -5.85 6.07 -9.36
C ARG A 176 -6.51 5.53 -10.62
N GLN A 177 -6.24 6.17 -11.76
CA GLN A 177 -6.76 5.72 -13.05
C GLN A 177 -6.22 4.34 -13.40
N LEU A 178 -4.90 4.15 -13.36
CA LEU A 178 -4.25 2.91 -13.76
C LEU A 178 -4.72 1.71 -12.91
N TRP A 179 -4.68 1.81 -11.59
CA TRP A 179 -5.09 0.72 -10.70
C TRP A 179 -6.61 0.53 -10.61
N SER A 180 -7.41 1.48 -11.12
CA SER A 180 -8.86 1.28 -11.28
C SER A 180 -9.24 0.77 -12.67
N THR A 181 -8.29 0.63 -13.61
CA THR A 181 -8.60 0.25 -15.01
C THR A 181 -9.35 -1.07 -15.08
N ARG A 182 -8.91 -2.08 -14.31
CA ARG A 182 -9.56 -3.40 -14.28
C ARG A 182 -10.99 -3.38 -13.76
N PHE A 183 -11.31 -2.48 -12.83
CA PHE A 183 -12.70 -2.28 -12.40
C PHE A 183 -13.57 -1.80 -13.57
N PHE A 184 -13.11 -0.81 -14.34
CA PHE A 184 -13.86 -0.33 -15.50
C PHE A 184 -13.88 -1.33 -16.65
N GLU A 185 -12.81 -2.08 -16.88
CA GLU A 185 -12.80 -3.18 -17.85
C GLU A 185 -13.80 -4.28 -17.47
N HIS A 186 -13.90 -4.61 -16.18
CA HIS A 186 -14.91 -5.53 -15.67
C HIS A 186 -16.33 -4.98 -15.89
N LEU A 187 -16.61 -3.71 -15.56
CA LEU A 187 -17.91 -3.08 -15.83
C LEU A 187 -18.30 -3.11 -17.32
N LEU A 188 -17.31 -3.04 -18.21
CA LEU A 188 -17.50 -3.12 -19.66
C LEU A 188 -17.57 -4.56 -20.19
N GLY A 189 -17.54 -5.58 -19.30
CA GLY A 189 -17.57 -6.99 -19.67
C GLY A 189 -16.31 -7.49 -20.38
N ARG A 190 -15.20 -6.74 -20.30
CA ARG A 190 -13.91 -7.09 -20.94
C ARG A 190 -13.07 -8.05 -20.09
N VAL A 191 -13.37 -8.14 -18.80
CA VAL A 191 -12.67 -9.00 -17.84
C VAL A 191 -13.72 -9.77 -17.02
N SER A 192 -13.55 -11.09 -16.91
CA SER A 192 -14.41 -11.95 -16.08
C SER A 192 -14.23 -11.66 -14.60
N ASP A 193 -15.16 -12.14 -13.75
CA ASP A 193 -15.04 -12.03 -12.30
C ASP A 193 -13.73 -12.62 -11.77
N SER A 194 -13.26 -13.72 -12.37
CA SER A 194 -11.98 -14.36 -12.07
C SER A 194 -10.75 -13.52 -12.46
N GLY A 195 -10.91 -12.60 -13.42
CA GLY A 195 -9.87 -11.65 -13.83
C GLY A 195 -9.88 -10.34 -13.04
N PHE A 196 -10.85 -10.16 -12.14
CA PHE A 196 -10.96 -8.99 -11.26
C PHE A 196 -10.83 -9.43 -9.79
N PRO A 197 -9.61 -9.65 -9.28
CA PRO A 197 -9.36 -10.14 -7.93
C PRO A 197 -9.73 -9.12 -6.85
N ASP A 198 -9.93 -9.59 -5.61
CA ASP A 198 -10.27 -8.76 -4.44
C ASP A 198 -9.31 -7.61 -4.20
N PHE A 199 -8.03 -7.78 -4.55
CA PHE A 199 -7.05 -6.70 -4.50
C PHE A 199 -7.44 -5.51 -5.40
N ASP A 200 -7.84 -5.75 -6.65
CA ASP A 200 -8.21 -4.69 -7.58
C ASP A 200 -9.54 -4.05 -7.15
N ARG A 201 -10.49 -4.87 -6.64
CA ARG A 201 -11.79 -4.45 -6.07
C ARG A 201 -11.62 -3.48 -4.91
N HIS A 202 -10.86 -3.88 -3.91
CA HIS A 202 -10.60 -3.06 -2.72
C HIS A 202 -9.77 -1.82 -3.05
N THR A 203 -8.81 -1.90 -3.98
CA THR A 203 -8.03 -0.74 -4.42
C THR A 203 -8.93 0.34 -5.03
N PHE A 204 -9.90 -0.06 -5.86
CA PHE A 204 -10.91 0.85 -6.37
C PHE A 204 -11.74 1.49 -5.24
N ILE A 205 -12.23 0.70 -4.28
CA ILE A 205 -13.02 1.20 -3.14
C ILE A 205 -12.23 2.26 -2.36
N LEU A 206 -10.98 1.97 -2.00
CA LEU A 206 -10.13 2.89 -1.25
C LEU A 206 -9.90 4.22 -1.98
N PHE A 207 -9.73 4.16 -3.32
CA PHE A 207 -9.61 5.37 -4.13
C PHE A 207 -10.92 6.12 -4.33
N TYR A 208 -12.05 5.42 -4.38
CA TYR A 208 -13.36 6.06 -4.38
C TYR A 208 -13.56 6.84 -3.09
N LEU A 209 -13.29 6.20 -1.95
CA LEU A 209 -13.41 6.82 -0.63
C LEU A 209 -12.48 8.03 -0.48
N ASP A 210 -11.21 7.92 -0.88
CA ASP A 210 -10.28 9.05 -0.93
C ASP A 210 -10.80 10.20 -1.81
N ALA A 211 -11.38 9.90 -2.97
CA ALA A 211 -11.91 10.92 -3.87
C ALA A 211 -13.11 11.67 -3.29
N ARG A 212 -13.98 10.93 -2.62
CA ARG A 212 -15.30 11.39 -2.20
C ARG A 212 -15.26 12.06 -0.84
N TYR A 213 -14.55 11.45 0.09
CA TYR A 213 -14.46 11.88 1.49
C TYR A 213 -13.11 12.52 1.80
N GLY A 214 -12.10 12.38 0.93
CA GLY A 214 -10.75 12.89 1.18
C GLY A 214 -9.87 11.85 1.88
N LEU A 215 -8.55 12.09 1.89
CA LEU A 215 -7.55 11.15 2.41
C LEU A 215 -7.80 10.70 3.86
N HIS A 216 -8.45 11.55 4.65
CA HIS A 216 -8.68 11.29 6.07
C HIS A 216 -9.57 10.08 6.31
N ILE A 217 -10.47 9.72 5.39
CA ILE A 217 -11.38 8.59 5.61
C ILE A 217 -10.62 7.26 5.77
N ASN A 218 -9.58 7.06 4.97
CA ASN A 218 -8.77 5.84 5.05
C ASN A 218 -7.96 5.83 6.35
N ARG A 219 -7.42 6.98 6.77
CA ARG A 219 -6.78 7.13 8.08
C ARG A 219 -7.75 6.83 9.23
N ASP A 220 -8.92 7.45 9.20
CA ASP A 220 -9.89 7.38 10.29
C ASP A 220 -10.46 5.96 10.40
N PHE A 221 -10.57 5.23 9.29
CA PHE A 221 -10.81 3.78 9.29
C PHE A 221 -9.80 3.03 10.13
N PHE A 222 -8.50 3.24 9.90
CA PHE A 222 -7.45 2.55 10.65
C PHE A 222 -7.50 2.87 12.14
N ARG A 223 -7.73 4.13 12.50
CA ARG A 223 -7.81 4.57 13.89
C ARG A 223 -9.07 4.04 14.58
N ALA A 224 -10.20 3.97 13.88
CA ALA A 224 -11.45 3.44 14.43
C ALA A 224 -11.33 1.95 14.82
N VAL A 225 -10.58 1.17 14.04
CA VAL A 225 -10.33 -0.26 14.33
C VAL A 225 -9.11 -0.49 15.22
N TYR A 226 -8.40 0.57 15.60
CA TYR A 226 -7.22 0.49 16.44
C TYR A 226 -7.58 0.63 17.91
N ALA A 227 -7.32 -0.40 18.73
CA ALA A 227 -7.86 -0.55 20.08
C ALA A 227 -7.60 0.63 21.04
N ASP A 228 -6.51 1.39 20.88
CA ASP A 228 -6.22 2.54 21.77
C ASP A 228 -6.82 3.86 21.26
N GLU A 229 -7.29 3.93 20.02
CA GLU A 229 -7.84 5.15 19.39
C GLU A 229 -9.31 5.04 19.00
N GLY A 230 -9.82 3.81 18.90
CA GLY A 230 -11.20 3.49 18.59
C GLY A 230 -11.56 2.12 19.13
N ASN A 231 -12.86 1.85 19.19
CA ASN A 231 -13.40 0.59 19.71
C ASN A 231 -14.11 -0.25 18.64
N CYS A 232 -14.05 0.15 17.36
CA CYS A 232 -14.79 -0.55 16.31
C CYS A 232 -14.37 -2.01 16.17
N ALA A 233 -13.08 -2.34 16.35
CA ALA A 233 -12.63 -3.74 16.27
C ALA A 233 -13.25 -4.63 17.36
N GLN A 234 -13.32 -4.15 18.61
CA GLN A 234 -13.96 -4.86 19.71
C GLN A 234 -15.46 -5.01 19.49
N LEU A 235 -16.10 -3.96 18.96
CA LEU A 235 -17.54 -4.00 18.65
C LEU A 235 -17.83 -4.95 17.49
N LEU A 236 -17.03 -4.94 16.43
CA LEU A 236 -17.14 -5.89 15.32
C LEU A 236 -17.04 -7.34 15.78
N ALA A 237 -16.22 -7.63 16.79
CA ALA A 237 -16.10 -8.98 17.36
C ALA A 237 -17.40 -9.48 18.02
N THR A 238 -18.34 -8.58 18.33
CA THR A 238 -19.67 -8.91 18.87
C THR A 238 -20.77 -9.01 17.81
N MET A 239 -20.47 -8.67 16.55
CA MET A 239 -21.43 -8.65 15.43
C MET A 239 -21.28 -9.93 14.59
N ASP A 240 -21.82 -11.03 15.09
CA ASP A 240 -21.75 -12.35 14.43
C ASP A 240 -22.51 -12.43 13.11
N PHE A 241 -23.48 -11.54 12.88
CA PHE A 241 -24.22 -11.41 11.63
C PHE A 241 -23.39 -10.86 10.45
N LEU A 242 -22.21 -10.27 10.71
CA LEU A 242 -21.28 -9.84 9.65
C LEU A 242 -20.46 -11.05 9.17
N ALA A 243 -20.84 -11.60 8.02
CA ALA A 243 -20.40 -12.91 7.56
C ALA A 243 -18.96 -12.94 7.03
N ASN A 244 -18.42 -11.79 6.62
CA ASN A 244 -17.10 -11.71 5.98
C ASN A 244 -16.41 -10.35 6.20
N ASP A 245 -15.12 -10.27 5.85
CA ASP A 245 -14.31 -9.06 6.02
C ASP A 245 -14.78 -7.90 5.13
N HIS A 246 -15.44 -8.17 4.00
CA HIS A 246 -16.02 -7.10 3.18
C HIS A 246 -17.16 -6.40 3.91
N GLU A 247 -18.04 -7.15 4.57
CA GLU A 247 -19.11 -6.57 5.39
C GLU A 247 -18.54 -5.80 6.59
N ARG A 248 -17.51 -6.32 7.25
CA ARG A 248 -16.83 -5.63 8.37
C ARG A 248 -16.20 -4.30 7.92
N THR A 249 -15.48 -4.32 6.80
CA THR A 249 -14.88 -3.09 6.26
C THR A 249 -15.94 -2.08 5.80
N ALA A 250 -17.01 -2.55 5.12
CA ALA A 250 -18.12 -1.72 4.70
C ALA A 250 -18.84 -1.09 5.90
N ALA A 251 -19.05 -1.84 6.98
CA ALA A 251 -19.70 -1.36 8.20
C ALA A 251 -18.93 -0.21 8.85
N VAL A 252 -17.60 -0.36 9.01
CA VAL A 252 -16.77 0.70 9.60
C VAL A 252 -16.74 1.94 8.72
N TYR A 253 -16.53 1.80 7.41
CA TYR A 253 -16.59 2.98 6.52
C TYR A 253 -17.96 3.64 6.54
N SER A 254 -19.04 2.86 6.55
CA SER A 254 -20.42 3.38 6.57
C SER A 254 -20.68 4.17 7.85
N PHE A 255 -20.22 3.66 8.98
CA PHE A 255 -20.27 4.35 10.27
C PHE A 255 -19.51 5.68 10.23
N LEU A 256 -18.29 5.69 9.68
CA LEU A 256 -17.45 6.89 9.62
C LEU A 256 -18.00 7.97 8.70
N VAL A 257 -18.58 7.61 7.55
CA VAL A 257 -19.13 8.61 6.60
C VAL A 257 -20.60 8.95 6.88
N GLY A 258 -21.28 8.19 7.73
CA GLY A 258 -22.70 8.38 8.06
C GLY A 258 -23.66 7.97 6.95
N GLU A 259 -23.25 7.07 6.04
CA GLU A 259 -24.07 6.56 4.94
C GLU A 259 -23.84 5.06 4.75
N ASN A 260 -24.84 4.31 4.29
CA ASN A 260 -24.67 2.89 3.99
C ASN A 260 -23.87 2.71 2.68
N LEU A 261 -22.66 2.16 2.77
CA LEU A 261 -21.75 1.94 1.64
C LEU A 261 -21.85 0.54 1.00
N ALA A 262 -22.84 -0.29 1.37
CA ALA A 262 -23.00 -1.62 0.76
C ALA A 262 -23.10 -1.57 -0.77
N TRP A 263 -23.69 -0.50 -1.32
CA TRP A 263 -23.79 -0.29 -2.77
C TRP A 263 -22.42 -0.23 -3.45
N LEU A 264 -21.42 0.40 -2.82
CA LEU A 264 -20.06 0.57 -3.36
C LEU A 264 -19.35 -0.78 -3.44
N TYR A 265 -19.47 -1.57 -2.38
CA TYR A 265 -18.92 -2.92 -2.30
C TYR A 265 -19.57 -3.85 -3.33
N ARG A 266 -20.89 -3.76 -3.49
CA ARG A 266 -21.64 -4.52 -4.50
C ARG A 266 -21.27 -4.13 -5.93
N TRP A 267 -21.01 -2.85 -6.21
CA TRP A 267 -20.48 -2.41 -7.50
C TRP A 267 -19.11 -3.05 -7.78
N ALA A 268 -18.28 -3.16 -6.75
CA ALA A 268 -17.02 -3.90 -6.84
C ALA A 268 -17.19 -5.44 -6.78
N ARG A 269 -18.41 -5.97 -6.91
CA ARG A 269 -18.74 -7.41 -6.87
C ARG A 269 -18.36 -8.12 -5.56
N LEU A 270 -18.32 -7.38 -4.45
CA LEU A 270 -18.10 -7.96 -3.12
C LEU A 270 -19.44 -8.32 -2.46
N PRO A 271 -19.52 -9.48 -1.77
CA PRO A 271 -20.75 -9.98 -1.17
C PRO A 271 -21.07 -9.23 0.14
N VAL A 272 -21.70 -8.06 0.00
CA VAL A 272 -22.12 -7.20 1.11
C VAL A 272 -23.63 -6.94 1.02
N ALA A 273 -24.37 -7.25 2.09
CA ALA A 273 -25.80 -7.00 2.16
C ALA A 273 -26.11 -5.63 2.80
N GLU A 274 -27.02 -4.86 2.19
CA GLU A 274 -27.44 -3.54 2.72
C GLU A 274 -27.96 -3.65 4.15
N ALA A 275 -28.82 -4.64 4.43
CA ALA A 275 -29.41 -4.86 5.74
C ALA A 275 -28.37 -5.12 6.84
N SER A 276 -27.32 -5.91 6.54
CA SER A 276 -26.22 -6.15 7.48
C SER A 276 -25.49 -4.85 7.83
N ILE A 277 -25.29 -3.97 6.85
CA ILE A 277 -24.59 -2.70 7.07
C ILE A 277 -25.46 -1.72 7.87
N ASP A 278 -26.76 -1.65 7.58
CA ASP A 278 -27.69 -0.83 8.37
C ASP A 278 -27.70 -1.27 9.84
N GLU A 279 -27.80 -2.58 10.10
CA GLU A 279 -27.76 -3.11 11.46
C GLU A 279 -26.43 -2.80 12.14
N ALA A 280 -25.29 -2.99 11.46
CA ALA A 280 -23.98 -2.69 12.04
C ALA A 280 -23.79 -1.21 12.38
N VAL A 281 -24.26 -0.29 11.52
CA VAL A 281 -24.19 1.16 11.79
C VAL A 281 -25.04 1.53 13.01
N ILE A 282 -26.25 0.96 13.14
CA ILE A 282 -27.09 1.13 14.34
C ILE A 282 -26.35 0.61 15.58
N ARG A 283 -25.75 -0.59 15.51
CA ARG A 283 -24.98 -1.16 16.63
C ARG A 283 -23.79 -0.30 17.04
N PHE A 284 -23.04 0.24 16.09
CA PHE A 284 -21.97 1.19 16.40
C PHE A 284 -22.49 2.41 17.16
N GLN A 285 -23.64 2.96 16.76
CA GLN A 285 -24.25 4.11 17.44
C GLN A 285 -24.74 3.75 18.86
N GLU A 286 -25.43 2.62 19.03
CA GLU A 286 -25.94 2.13 20.32
C GLU A 286 -24.82 1.87 21.32
N LEU A 287 -23.74 1.24 20.85
CA LEU A 287 -22.57 0.88 21.66
C LEU A 287 -21.59 2.05 21.83
N LYS A 288 -21.98 3.25 21.40
CA LYS A 288 -21.21 4.49 21.48
C LYS A 288 -19.80 4.32 20.91
N ALA A 289 -19.75 3.73 19.71
CA ALA A 289 -18.52 3.67 18.94
C ALA A 289 -17.94 5.08 18.84
N THR A 290 -16.68 5.22 19.23
CA THR A 290 -16.03 6.52 19.27
C THR A 290 -15.32 6.70 17.94
N PRO A 291 -15.77 7.62 17.06
CA PRO A 291 -14.95 7.96 15.91
C PRO A 291 -13.63 8.54 16.44
N PRO A 292 -12.52 8.31 15.73
CA PRO A 292 -11.24 8.84 16.16
C PRO A 292 -11.34 10.39 16.24
N PRO A 293 -10.67 11.03 17.22
CA PRO A 293 -10.72 12.48 17.33
C PRO A 293 -10.18 13.12 16.04
N PRO A 294 -10.68 14.31 15.64
CA PRO A 294 -10.19 14.99 14.45
C PRO A 294 -8.68 15.11 14.51
N TRP A 295 -8.01 14.76 13.42
CA TRP A 295 -6.56 14.99 13.33
C TRP A 295 -6.28 16.47 13.54
N PRO A 296 -5.26 16.83 14.34
CA PRO A 296 -4.90 18.23 14.49
C PRO A 296 -4.71 18.82 13.10
N ALA A 297 -5.44 19.89 12.80
CA ALA A 297 -5.26 20.61 11.55
C ALA A 297 -3.77 20.92 11.43
N THR A 298 -3.12 20.38 10.39
CA THR A 298 -1.77 20.78 10.03
C THR A 298 -1.84 22.29 9.75
N ARG A 299 -1.09 23.06 10.54
CA ARG A 299 -1.02 24.52 10.42
C ARG A 299 -0.27 24.93 9.16
#